data_AF-A0A3C0G0P8-F1
#
_entry.id   AF-A0A3C0G0P8-F1
#
_cell.length_a   1.000
_cell.length_b   1.000
_cell.length_c   1.000
_cell.angle_alpha   90.00
_cell.angle_beta   90.00
_cell.angle_gamma   90.00
#
_symmetry.space_group_name_H-M   'P 1'
#
loop_
_entity.id
_entity.type
_entity.pdbx_description
1 polymer ?
#
loop_
_entity_poly.entity_id
_entity_poly.type
_entity_poly.pdbx_seq_one_letter_code
_entity_poly.pdbx_strand_id
1 'polypeptide(L)' 'DSTIKDIKALKKSNGKFFERRTNTDGKFLVELKNSTGKIVGSSGLYTSEAGMENGILNITNSLE' A
#
# COMPACT_ATOMS: atom_id res chain seq x y z
N ASP A 1 10.65 -7.94 -19.03
CA ASP A 1 9.45 -7.81 -18.17
C ASP A 1 9.77 -7.50 -16.73
N SER A 2 9.97 -6.22 -16.42
CA SER A 2 10.28 -5.73 -15.07
C SER A 2 9.02 -5.64 -14.19
N THR A 3 7.86 -5.43 -14.82
CA THR A 3 6.55 -5.27 -14.17
C THR A 3 6.06 -6.53 -13.47
N ILE A 4 6.23 -7.71 -14.07
CA ILE A 4 5.83 -9.00 -13.45
C ILE A 4 6.73 -9.34 -12.26
N LYS A 5 8.01 -8.95 -12.32
CA LYS A 5 8.99 -9.21 -11.27
C LYS A 5 8.70 -8.36 -10.02
N ASP A 6 8.30 -7.11 -10.23
CA ASP A 6 7.83 -6.20 -9.19
C ASP A 6 6.59 -6.73 -8.47
N ILE A 7 5.58 -7.21 -9.22
CA ILE A 7 4.35 -7.79 -8.63
C ILE A 7 4.67 -9.00 -7.76
N LYS A 8 5.61 -9.86 -8.18
CA LYS A 8 6.01 -11.06 -7.44
C LYS A 8 6.87 -10.75 -6.20
N ALA A 9 7.64 -9.67 -6.23
CA ALA A 9 8.43 -9.21 -5.09
C ALA A 9 7.55 -8.56 -3.99
N LEU A 10 6.46 -7.89 -4.39
CA LEU A 10 5.45 -7.37 -3.46
C LEU A 10 4.82 -8.47 -2.61
N LYS A 11 4.65 -9.68 -3.16
CA LYS A 11 4.09 -10.85 -2.47
C LYS A 11 4.98 -11.45 -1.36
N LYS A 12 6.28 -11.10 -1.31
CA LYS A 12 7.25 -11.75 -0.40
C LYS A 12 7.72 -10.88 0.77
N SER A 13 7.43 -9.58 0.75
CA SER A 13 7.90 -8.65 1.78
C SER A 13 6.74 -8.24 2.68
N ASN A 14 6.49 -9.06 3.71
CA ASN A 14 5.62 -8.79 4.86
C ASN A 14 5.51 -7.30 5.22
N GLY A 15 4.51 -6.60 4.65
CA GLY A 15 4.11 -5.24 5.05
C GLY A 15 5.08 -4.09 4.78
N LYS A 16 6.21 -4.27 4.10
CA LYS A 16 7.28 -3.23 4.00
C LYS A 16 7.11 -2.21 2.87
N PHE A 17 6.03 -2.28 2.12
CA PHE A 17 5.81 -1.48 0.90
C PHE A 17 4.66 -0.49 1.02
N PHE A 18 3.94 -0.46 2.14
CA PHE A 18 2.81 0.44 2.37
C PHE A 18 3.25 1.68 3.16
N GLU A 19 3.08 2.85 2.57
CA GLU A 19 3.38 4.14 3.17
C GLU A 19 2.07 4.83 3.54
N ARG A 20 1.89 5.11 4.84
CA ARG A 20 0.71 5.82 5.35
C ARG A 20 0.94 7.32 5.18
N ARG A 21 0.00 7.99 4.52
CA ARG A 21 0.00 9.44 4.37
C ARG A 21 -1.32 10.03 4.80
N THR A 22 -1.26 11.28 5.25
CA THR A 22 -2.44 12.07 5.54
C THR A 22 -2.41 13.28 4.61
N ASN A 23 -3.49 13.47 3.86
CA ASN A 23 -3.62 14.61 2.98
C ASN A 23 -3.87 15.88 3.79
N THR A 24 -3.68 17.05 3.19
CA THR A 24 -3.89 18.37 3.82
C THR A 24 -5.34 18.56 4.29
N ASP A 25 -6.27 17.80 3.73
CA ASP A 25 -7.70 17.74 4.10
C ASP A 25 -7.98 16.86 5.34
N GLY A 26 -6.95 16.28 5.96
CA GLY A 26 -7.10 15.36 7.11
C GLY A 26 -7.54 13.94 6.74
N LYS A 27 -7.58 13.62 5.45
CA LYS A 27 -7.91 12.28 4.94
C LYS A 27 -6.69 11.38 4.91
N PHE A 28 -6.87 10.11 5.25
CA PHE A 28 -5.81 9.11 5.28
C PHE A 28 -5.70 8.41 3.93
N LEU A 29 -4.49 8.09 3.49
CA LEU A 29 -4.23 7.37 2.25
C LEU A 29 -3.03 6.45 2.42
N VAL A 30 -2.98 5.40 1.63
CA VAL A 30 -1.88 4.43 1.65
C VAL A 30 -1.27 4.38 0.26
N GLU A 31 0.03 4.60 0.16
CA GLU A 31 0.77 4.43 -1.08
C GLU A 31 1.54 3.13 -1.04
N LEU A 32 1.43 2.35 -2.11
CA LEU A 32 2.23 1.15 -2.33
C LEU A 32 3.47 1.54 -3.11
N LYS A 33 4.64 1.36 -2.50
CA LYS A 33 5.94 1.54 -3.14
C LYS A 33 6.59 0.20 -3.42
N ASN A 34 7.29 0.08 -4.53
CA ASN A 34 8.09 -1.11 -4.80
C ASN A 34 9.46 -1.08 -4.08
N SER A 35 10.25 -2.14 -4.23
CA SER A 35 11.63 -2.23 -3.73
C SER A 35 12.59 -1.16 -4.26
N THR A 36 12.20 -0.42 -5.29
CA THR A 36 12.95 0.69 -5.88
C THR A 36 12.47 2.06 -5.37
N GLY A 37 11.47 2.10 -4.49
CA GLY A 37 10.89 3.33 -3.95
C GLY A 37 9.90 4.04 -4.89
N LYS A 38 9.53 3.42 -6.01
CA LYS A 38 8.55 3.94 -6.96
C LYS A 38 7.14 3.61 -6.49
N ILE A 39 6.25 4.59 -6.49
CA ILE A 39 4.82 4.38 -6.24
C ILE A 39 4.25 3.56 -7.39
N VAL A 40 3.75 2.37 -7.07
CA VAL A 40 3.10 1.44 -8.01
C VAL A 40 1.59 1.44 -7.86
N GLY A 41 1.07 1.99 -6.76
CA GLY A 41 -0.36 2.19 -6.55
C GLY A 41 -0.64 3.03 -5.31
N SER A 42 -1.85 3.57 -5.22
CA SER A 42 -2.35 4.32 -4.06
C SER A 42 -3.74 3.79 -3.73
N SER A 43 -4.04 3.65 -2.44
CA SER A 43 -5.39 3.38 -1.96
C SER A 43 -6.23 4.65 -2.01
N GLY A 44 -7.55 4.47 -1.92
CA GLY A 44 -8.49 5.57 -1.82
C GLY A 44 -8.29 6.38 -0.53
N LEU A 45 -8.91 7.56 -0.50
CA LEU A 45 -8.95 8.39 0.70
C LEU A 45 -9.87 7.74 1.75
N TYR A 46 -9.31 7.42 2.89
CA TYR A 46 -10.04 6.98 4.08
C TYR A 46 -10.37 8.19 4.95
N THR A 47 -11.56 8.15 5.54
CA THR A 47 -12.02 9.15 6.50
C THR A 47 -11.50 8.91 7.92
N SER A 48 -11.00 7.70 8.20
CA SER A 48 -10.52 7.30 9.52
C SER A 48 -9.28 6.41 9.42
N GLU A 49 -8.36 6.55 10.37
CA GLU A 49 -7.13 5.75 10.48
C GLU A 49 -7.44 4.25 10.60
N ALA A 50 -8.47 3.89 11.37
CA ALA A 50 -8.92 2.50 11.49
C ALA A 50 -9.36 1.90 10.13
N GLY A 51 -10.03 2.69 9.29
CA GLY A 51 -10.45 2.25 7.95
C GLY A 51 -9.24 2.02 7.04
N MET A 52 -8.22 2.88 7.16
CA MET A 52 -6.95 2.74 6.47
C MET A 52 -6.23 1.44 6.89
N GLU A 53 -6.06 1.21 8.19
CA GLU A 53 -5.36 0.01 8.70
C GLU A 53 -6.07 -1.29 8.28
N ASN A 54 -7.41 -1.32 8.34
CA ASN A 54 -8.18 -2.46 7.84
C ASN A 54 -7.98 -2.68 6.33
N GLY A 55 -7.90 -1.60 5.54
CA GLY A 55 -7.57 -1.67 4.12
C GLY A 55 -6.19 -2.29 3.87
N ILE A 56 -5.16 -1.86 4.59
CA ILE A 56 -3.80 -2.41 4.50
C ILE A 56 -3.80 -3.89 4.88
N LEU A 57 -4.46 -4.23 5.98
CA LEU A 57 -4.55 -5.61 6.47
C LEU A 57 -5.20 -6.50 5.41
N ASN A 58 -6.30 -6.04 4.81
CA ASN A 58 -7.03 -6.81 3.80
C ASN A 58 -6.22 -7.00 2.52
N ILE A 59 -5.46 -5.98 2.08
CA ILE A 59 -4.56 -6.08 0.93
C ILE A 59 -3.42 -7.06 1.24
N THR A 60 -2.85 -6.97 2.45
CA THR A 60 -1.76 -7.86 2.88
C THR A 60 -2.25 -9.32 2.94
N ASN A 61 -3.42 -9.55 3.53
CA ASN A 61 -4.03 -10.88 3.66
C ASN A 61 -4.49 -11.45 2.30
N SER A 62 -5.00 -10.61 1.40
CA SER A 62 -5.37 -11.03 0.04
C SER A 62 -4.18 -11.39 -0.84
N LEU A 63 -2.96 -10.97 -0.44
CA LEU A 63 -1.71 -11.27 -1.12
C LEU A 63 -0.98 -12.48 -0.52
N GLU A 64 -1.59 -13.25 0.39
CA GLU A 64 -1.05 -14.56 0.79
C GLU A 64 -1.30 -15.66 -0.27
#